data_AF-A0A4U2ZDT6-F1
#
_entry.id   AF-A0A4U2ZDT6-F1
#
_cell.length_a   1.000
_cell.length_b   1.000
_cell.length_c   1.000
_cell.angle_alpha   90.00
_cell.angle_beta   90.00
_cell.angle_gamma   90.00
#
_symmetry.space_group_name_H-M   'P 1'
#
loop_
_entity.id
_entity.type
_entity.pdbx_description
1 polymer ?
#
loop_
_entity_poly.entity_id
_entity_poly.type
_entity_poly.pdbx_seq_one_letter_code
_entity_poly.pdbx_strand_id
1 'polypeptide(L)'
;MKGLIYTNFSLIRKVILVYMLIGIGIAVVMLNVIGSEALSLSMVMVCIVIITPVWEAIKVEALSGYNKYVLTLPVTRRTVIQSYYVFFFLIVMIGIILFVSVLYVHGLFSMISIDFSLYRSITLAILAMLTMGGIIFPLIFMLGEEKSDFILFLSLGFMALIVNLVRVGVEHFIEQPPLLKFNLDLLIHVPFIYILISILIFLLSYVTSLAIYRKKEF
;
A
#
# COMPACT_ATOMS: atom_id res chain seq x y z
N MET A 1 1.28 19.23 -13.14
CA MET A 1 1.22 17.91 -12.47
C MET A 1 1.93 16.80 -13.23
N LYS A 2 1.74 16.65 -14.56
CA LYS A 2 2.41 15.58 -15.35
C LYS A 2 3.94 15.53 -15.16
N GLY A 3 4.59 16.69 -15.12
CA GLY A 3 6.04 16.79 -14.89
C GLY A 3 6.49 16.20 -13.54
N LEU A 4 5.80 16.54 -12.44
CA LEU A 4 6.10 16.00 -11.10
C LEU A 4 6.00 14.47 -11.05
N ILE A 5 4.94 13.91 -11.65
CA ILE A 5 4.75 12.46 -11.70
C ILE A 5 5.87 11.80 -12.51
N TYR A 6 6.26 12.41 -13.63
CA TYR A 6 7.35 11.90 -14.47
C TYR A 6 8.70 11.94 -13.75
N THR A 7 8.98 12.99 -12.97
CA THR A 7 10.19 13.08 -12.15
C THR A 7 10.25 11.93 -11.15
N ASN A 8 9.20 11.74 -10.35
CA ASN A 8 9.16 10.68 -9.33
C ASN A 8 9.31 9.29 -9.97
N PHE A 9 8.65 9.04 -11.11
CA PHE A 9 8.77 7.78 -11.83
C PHE A 9 10.18 7.56 -12.40
N SER A 10 10.80 8.60 -12.94
CA SER A 10 12.15 8.53 -13.49
C SER A 10 13.18 8.21 -12.40
N LEU A 11 12.97 8.72 -11.18
CA LEU A 11 13.85 8.52 -10.04
C LEU A 11 13.88 7.04 -9.60
N ILE A 12 12.72 6.37 -9.61
CA ILE A 12 12.61 4.98 -9.18
C ILE A 12 12.69 3.94 -10.30
N ARG A 13 12.73 4.34 -11.58
CA ARG A 13 12.53 3.42 -12.72
C ARG A 13 13.42 2.18 -12.69
N LYS A 14 14.69 2.33 -12.31
CA LYS A 14 15.64 1.20 -12.20
C LYS A 14 15.40 0.38 -10.94
N VAL A 15 15.10 1.06 -9.84
CA VAL A 15 14.90 0.47 -8.52
C VAL A 15 13.62 -0.37 -8.51
N ILE A 16 12.51 0.14 -9.03
CA ILE A 16 11.23 -0.57 -9.09
C ILE A 16 11.35 -1.91 -9.84
N LEU A 17 12.15 -2.00 -10.91
CA LEU A 17 12.38 -3.27 -11.63
C LEU A 17 13.05 -4.32 -10.74
N VAL A 18 14.05 -3.93 -9.97
CA VAL A 18 14.75 -4.83 -9.03
C VAL A 18 13.80 -5.29 -7.93
N TYR A 19 13.04 -4.36 -7.32
CA TYR A 19 12.06 -4.69 -6.28
C TYR A 19 10.90 -5.55 -6.81
N MET A 20 10.48 -5.37 -8.06
CA MET A 20 9.50 -6.25 -8.70
C MET A 20 10.04 -7.68 -8.84
N LEU A 21 11.30 -7.86 -9.25
CA LEU A 21 11.93 -9.18 -9.34
C LEU A 21 12.05 -9.84 -7.96
N ILE A 22 12.48 -9.09 -6.95
CA ILE A 22 12.55 -9.56 -5.55
C ILE A 22 11.15 -9.95 -5.05
N GLY A 23 10.14 -9.13 -5.32
CA GLY A 23 8.75 -9.39 -4.96
C GLY A 23 8.22 -10.68 -5.59
N ILE A 24 8.50 -10.90 -6.88
CA ILE A 24 8.15 -12.16 -7.57
C ILE A 24 8.86 -13.35 -6.92
N GLY A 25 10.16 -13.23 -6.64
CA GLY A 25 10.92 -14.30 -5.99
C GLY A 25 10.35 -14.69 -4.62
N ILE A 26 10.05 -13.69 -3.79
CA ILE A 26 9.42 -13.90 -2.47
C ILE A 26 8.04 -14.53 -2.63
N ALA A 27 7.21 -14.04 -3.57
CA ALA A 27 5.89 -14.59 -3.82
C ALA A 27 5.96 -16.09 -4.16
N VAL A 28 6.84 -16.47 -5.09
CA VAL A 28 7.01 -17.86 -5.51
C VAL A 28 7.51 -18.74 -4.36
N VAL A 29 8.53 -18.30 -3.63
CA VAL A 29 9.07 -19.08 -2.49
C VAL A 29 7.99 -19.29 -1.43
N MET A 30 7.27 -18.23 -1.06
CA MET A 30 6.24 -18.31 -0.02
C MET A 30 5.07 -19.20 -0.41
N LEU A 31 4.63 -19.16 -1.69
CA LEU A 31 3.58 -20.04 -2.18
C LEU A 31 3.98 -21.52 -2.13
N ASN A 32 5.25 -21.84 -2.44
CA ASN A 32 5.75 -23.22 -2.39
C ASN A 32 6.02 -23.73 -0.96
N VAL A 33 6.46 -22.86 -0.04
CA VAL A 33 6.86 -23.26 1.31
C VAL A 33 5.67 -23.36 2.28
N ILE A 34 4.73 -22.42 2.21
CA ILE A 34 3.67 -22.30 3.23
C ILE A 34 2.32 -22.87 2.73
N GLY A 35 2.19 -23.11 1.42
CA GLY A 35 0.96 -23.59 0.83
C GLY A 35 -0.18 -22.56 0.83
N SER A 36 -1.40 -23.02 0.55
CA SER A 36 -2.60 -22.18 0.40
C SER A 36 -3.08 -21.52 1.70
N GLU A 37 -2.70 -22.08 2.86
CA GLU A 37 -3.18 -21.67 4.19
C GLU A 37 -2.70 -20.27 4.63
N ALA A 38 -1.57 -19.78 4.13
CA ALA A 38 -1.01 -18.46 4.49
C ALA A 38 -0.87 -17.49 3.32
N LEU A 39 -1.66 -17.70 2.27
CA LEU A 39 -1.58 -16.93 1.03
C LEU A 39 -1.83 -15.42 1.26
N SER A 40 -2.60 -15.03 2.28
CA SER A 40 -2.80 -13.63 2.67
C SER A 40 -1.54 -12.95 3.22
N LEU A 41 -0.74 -13.65 4.02
CA LEU A 41 0.50 -13.12 4.60
C LEU A 41 1.59 -12.96 3.54
N SER A 42 1.68 -13.93 2.62
CA SER A 42 2.62 -13.82 1.49
C SER A 42 2.27 -12.64 0.59
N MET A 43 0.98 -12.37 0.34
CA MET A 43 0.56 -11.17 -0.40
C MET A 43 1.05 -9.90 0.27
N VAL A 44 0.74 -9.74 1.56
CA VAL A 44 1.10 -8.52 2.31
C VAL A 44 2.60 -8.27 2.27
N MET A 45 3.42 -9.32 2.42
CA MET A 45 4.88 -9.20 2.33
C MET A 45 5.37 -8.75 0.96
N VAL A 46 4.87 -9.36 -0.12
CA VAL A 46 5.21 -8.96 -1.49
C VAL A 46 4.80 -7.50 -1.75
N CYS A 47 3.63 -7.12 -1.23
CA CYS A 47 3.11 -5.77 -1.35
C CYS A 47 3.98 -4.73 -0.63
N ILE A 48 4.51 -5.04 0.56
CA ILE A 48 5.45 -4.17 1.28
C ILE A 48 6.71 -3.95 0.43
N VAL A 49 7.27 -5.02 -0.14
CA VAL A 49 8.49 -4.96 -0.98
C VAL A 49 8.28 -4.13 -2.26
N ILE A 50 7.07 -4.09 -2.80
CA ILE A 50 6.77 -3.25 -3.98
C ILE A 50 6.63 -1.76 -3.61
N ILE A 51 6.27 -1.46 -2.35
CA ILE A 51 6.11 -0.09 -1.86
C ILE A 51 7.44 0.55 -1.43
N THR A 52 8.40 -0.23 -0.93
CA THR A 52 9.72 0.27 -0.50
C THR A 52 10.45 1.20 -1.47
N PRO A 53 10.45 1.00 -2.82
CA PRO A 53 11.06 1.96 -3.73
C PRO A 53 10.42 3.36 -3.70
N VAL A 54 9.11 3.47 -3.41
CA VAL A 54 8.43 4.77 -3.28
C VAL A 54 8.99 5.55 -2.11
N TRP A 55 9.19 4.85 -1.01
CA TRP A 55 9.77 5.39 0.19
C TRP A 55 11.21 5.85 -0.03
N GLU A 56 12.03 5.02 -0.66
CA GLU A 56 13.41 5.34 -0.97
C GLU A 56 13.50 6.57 -1.89
N ALA A 57 12.57 6.73 -2.83
CA ALA A 57 12.46 7.92 -3.67
C ALA A 57 12.30 9.19 -2.82
N ILE A 58 11.40 9.18 -1.85
CA ILE A 58 11.12 10.33 -0.98
C ILE A 58 12.37 10.63 -0.13
N LYS A 59 13.07 9.61 0.34
CA LYS A 59 14.33 9.78 1.08
C LYS A 59 15.43 10.41 0.20
N VAL A 60 15.55 9.99 -1.05
CA VAL A 60 16.53 10.58 -1.99
C VAL A 60 16.17 12.03 -2.33
N GLU A 61 14.89 12.31 -2.56
CA GLU A 61 14.39 13.67 -2.79
C GLU A 61 14.70 14.58 -1.60
N ALA A 62 14.48 14.09 -0.38
CA ALA A 62 14.82 14.79 0.85
C ALA A 62 16.30 15.18 0.93
N LEU A 63 17.18 14.21 0.71
CA LEU A 63 18.64 14.40 0.77
C LEU A 63 19.15 15.37 -0.30
N SER A 64 18.49 15.41 -1.45
CA SER A 64 18.81 16.35 -2.53
C SER A 64 18.35 17.78 -2.27
N GLY A 65 17.58 18.03 -1.20
CA GLY A 65 16.97 19.33 -0.92
C GLY A 65 15.80 19.68 -1.83
N TYR A 66 15.23 18.70 -2.53
CA TYR A 66 14.14 18.88 -3.49
C TYR A 66 12.96 19.69 -2.91
N ASN A 67 12.59 19.40 -1.65
CA ASN A 67 11.51 20.12 -0.96
C ASN A 67 11.72 21.64 -0.89
N LYS A 68 12.96 22.12 -0.80
CA LYS A 68 13.27 23.56 -0.75
C LYS A 68 13.07 24.24 -2.10
N TYR A 69 13.31 23.51 -3.19
CA TYR A 69 13.28 24.06 -4.54
C TYR A 69 11.98 23.74 -5.30
N VAL A 70 11.17 22.78 -4.84
CA VAL A 70 9.96 22.38 -5.57
C VAL A 70 8.95 23.52 -5.70
N LEU A 71 8.95 24.46 -4.75
CA LEU A 71 8.07 25.63 -4.74
C LEU A 71 8.56 26.79 -5.60
N THR A 72 9.77 26.71 -6.18
CA THR A 72 10.23 27.69 -7.18
C THR A 72 9.67 27.38 -8.57
N LEU A 73 9.21 26.15 -8.79
CA LEU A 73 8.45 25.76 -9.98
C LEU A 73 7.04 26.38 -9.93
N PRO A 74 6.38 26.60 -11.08
CA PRO A 74 5.01 27.14 -11.14
C PRO A 74 3.98 26.07 -10.74
N VAL A 75 4.08 25.56 -9.51
CA VAL A 75 3.26 24.50 -8.93
C VAL A 75 2.76 24.91 -7.56
N THR A 76 1.56 24.46 -7.20
CA THR A 76 0.97 24.76 -5.88
C THR A 76 1.32 23.66 -4.88
N ARG A 77 1.36 24.01 -3.58
CA ARG A 77 1.54 23.06 -2.47
C ARG A 77 0.58 21.85 -2.58
N ARG A 78 -0.68 22.10 -2.96
CA ARG A 78 -1.68 21.06 -3.21
C ARG A 78 -1.27 20.11 -4.33
N THR A 79 -0.77 20.63 -5.45
CA THR A 79 -0.37 19.80 -6.59
C THR A 79 0.85 18.93 -6.30
N VAL A 80 1.75 19.36 -5.41
CA VAL A 80 2.90 18.57 -4.95
C VAL A 80 2.44 17.35 -4.14
N ILE A 81 1.59 17.57 -3.13
CA ILE A 81 1.04 16.46 -2.33
C ILE A 81 0.23 15.52 -3.21
N GLN A 82 -0.60 16.05 -4.11
CA GLN A 82 -1.37 15.24 -5.04
C GLN A 82 -0.47 14.37 -5.93
N SER A 83 0.68 14.86 -6.39
CA SER A 83 1.60 14.01 -7.16
C SER A 83 2.14 12.83 -6.35
N TYR A 84 2.46 13.00 -5.06
CA TYR A 84 2.91 11.87 -4.22
C TYR A 84 1.81 10.82 -4.04
N TYR A 85 0.57 11.24 -3.75
CA TYR A 85 -0.55 10.32 -3.57
C TYR A 85 -0.94 9.60 -4.88
N VAL A 86 -0.96 10.31 -6.01
CA VAL A 86 -1.24 9.71 -7.32
C VAL A 86 -0.14 8.73 -7.71
N PHE A 87 1.12 9.09 -7.48
CA PHE A 87 2.26 8.23 -7.76
C PHE A 87 2.24 6.95 -6.92
N PHE A 88 1.97 7.07 -5.62
CA PHE A 88 1.77 5.94 -4.73
C PHE A 88 0.64 5.02 -5.21
N PHE A 89 -0.51 5.60 -5.55
CA PHE A 89 -1.66 4.85 -6.05
C PHE A 89 -1.34 4.09 -7.34
N LEU A 90 -0.59 4.68 -8.27
CA LEU A 90 -0.13 3.98 -9.48
C LEU A 90 0.76 2.78 -9.16
N ILE A 91 1.61 2.89 -8.15
CA ILE A 91 2.51 1.80 -7.74
C ILE A 91 1.75 0.69 -7.03
N VAL A 92 0.75 1.03 -6.23
CA VAL A 92 -0.22 0.06 -5.67
C VAL A 92 -0.90 -0.73 -6.80
N MET A 93 -1.37 -0.04 -7.85
CA MET A 93 -1.99 -0.70 -9.00
C MET A 93 -1.03 -1.65 -9.73
N ILE A 94 0.22 -1.22 -9.96
CA ILE A 94 1.26 -2.08 -10.55
C ILE A 94 1.50 -3.31 -9.67
N GLY A 95 1.60 -3.13 -8.35
CA GLY A 95 1.80 -4.23 -7.42
C GLY A 95 0.67 -5.26 -7.43
N ILE A 96 -0.58 -4.80 -7.52
CA ILE A 96 -1.76 -5.70 -7.65
C ILE A 96 -1.67 -6.49 -8.96
N ILE A 97 -1.38 -5.82 -10.09
CA ILE A 97 -1.30 -6.49 -11.41
C ILE A 97 -0.20 -7.56 -11.41
N LEU A 98 0.97 -7.23 -10.89
CA LEU A 98 2.08 -8.19 -10.79
C LEU A 98 1.71 -9.39 -9.94
N PHE A 99 1.13 -9.13 -8.78
CA PHE A 99 0.78 -10.18 -7.85
C PHE A 99 -0.30 -11.12 -8.42
N VAL A 100 -1.34 -10.58 -9.05
CA VAL A 100 -2.36 -11.37 -9.76
C VAL A 100 -1.72 -12.18 -10.90
N SER A 101 -0.75 -11.62 -11.60
CA SER A 101 -0.01 -12.34 -12.66
C SER A 101 0.78 -13.52 -12.11
N VAL A 102 1.48 -13.34 -10.98
CA VAL A 102 2.22 -14.43 -10.31
C VAL A 102 1.27 -15.53 -9.86
N LEU A 103 0.13 -15.19 -9.27
CA LEU A 103 -0.89 -16.16 -8.89
C LEU A 103 -1.46 -16.91 -10.09
N TYR A 104 -1.76 -16.21 -11.18
CA TYR A 104 -2.30 -16.83 -12.38
C TYR A 104 -1.33 -17.87 -12.95
N VAL A 105 -0.04 -17.52 -13.04
CA VAL A 105 1.01 -18.45 -13.47
C VAL A 105 1.11 -19.62 -12.50
N HIS A 106 1.14 -19.37 -11.20
CA HIS A 106 1.20 -20.44 -10.20
C HIS A 106 -0.02 -21.38 -10.24
N GLY A 107 -1.22 -20.84 -10.45
CA GLY A 107 -2.46 -21.60 -10.58
C GLY A 107 -2.46 -22.56 -11.79
N LEU A 108 -1.82 -22.17 -12.91
CA LEU A 108 -1.64 -23.04 -14.07
C LEU A 108 -0.78 -24.28 -13.75
N PHE A 109 0.21 -24.15 -12.86
CA PHE A 109 1.08 -25.26 -12.47
C PHE A 109 0.55 -26.07 -11.29
N SER A 110 -0.21 -25.45 -10.38
CA SER A 110 -0.53 -26.03 -9.07
C SER A 110 -1.97 -26.56 -8.90
N MET A 111 -2.83 -26.56 -9.93
CA MET A 111 -4.25 -26.96 -9.79
C MET A 111 -4.98 -26.22 -8.64
N ILE A 112 -4.55 -25.00 -8.30
CA ILE A 112 -5.25 -24.16 -7.31
C ILE A 112 -6.43 -23.53 -8.04
N SER A 113 -7.66 -23.86 -7.61
CA SER A 113 -8.86 -23.18 -8.08
C SER A 113 -8.84 -21.73 -7.62
N ILE A 114 -9.30 -20.83 -8.51
CA ILE A 114 -9.46 -19.41 -8.17
C ILE A 114 -10.66 -19.31 -7.21
N ASP A 115 -10.40 -19.49 -5.93
CA ASP A 115 -11.43 -19.48 -4.89
C ASP A 115 -11.59 -18.08 -4.29
N PHE A 116 -12.74 -17.86 -3.64
CA PHE A 116 -13.05 -16.62 -2.91
C PHE A 116 -12.01 -16.27 -1.81
N SER A 117 -11.26 -17.26 -1.32
CA SER A 117 -10.13 -17.06 -0.39
C SER A 117 -9.01 -16.20 -1.00
N LEU A 118 -8.79 -16.27 -2.32
CA LEU A 118 -7.85 -15.42 -3.04
C LEU A 118 -8.34 -13.97 -3.08
N TYR A 119 -9.62 -13.76 -3.34
CA TYR A 119 -10.19 -12.41 -3.39
C TYR A 119 -10.11 -11.68 -2.04
N ARG A 120 -10.37 -12.41 -0.94
CA ARG A 120 -10.15 -11.92 0.43
C ARG A 120 -8.69 -11.54 0.69
N SER A 121 -7.75 -12.35 0.19
CA SER A 121 -6.33 -12.11 0.38
C SER A 121 -5.83 -10.90 -0.42
N ILE A 122 -6.30 -10.71 -1.66
CA ILE A 122 -5.98 -9.55 -2.50
C ILE A 122 -6.47 -8.26 -1.84
N THR A 123 -7.71 -8.26 -1.35
CA THR A 123 -8.29 -7.08 -0.70
C THR A 123 -7.64 -6.74 0.63
N LEU A 124 -7.19 -7.75 1.40
CA LEU A 124 -6.38 -7.53 2.60
C LEU A 124 -5.02 -6.93 2.26
N ALA A 125 -4.38 -7.37 1.18
CA ALA A 125 -3.13 -6.81 0.70
C ALA A 125 -3.29 -5.34 0.25
N ILE A 126 -4.39 -5.01 -0.45
CA ILE A 126 -4.74 -3.64 -0.83
C ILE A 126 -4.94 -2.75 0.42
N LEU A 127 -5.64 -3.26 1.43
CA LEU A 127 -5.79 -2.59 2.72
C LEU A 127 -4.43 -2.31 3.35
N ALA A 128 -3.53 -3.29 3.38
CA ALA A 128 -2.18 -3.15 3.93
C ALA A 128 -1.34 -2.11 3.16
N MET A 129 -1.41 -2.12 1.82
CA MET A 129 -0.73 -1.14 0.99
C MET A 129 -1.21 0.30 1.25
N LEU A 130 -2.52 0.52 1.17
CA LEU A 130 -3.11 1.86 1.32
C LEU A 130 -2.96 2.41 2.74
N THR A 131 -3.03 1.56 3.76
CA THR A 131 -2.75 1.95 5.15
C THR A 131 -1.29 2.34 5.34
N MET A 132 -0.34 1.59 4.76
CA MET A 132 1.08 1.93 4.82
C MET A 132 1.36 3.31 4.20
N GLY A 133 0.91 3.56 2.96
CA GLY A 133 1.03 4.89 2.35
C GLY A 133 0.28 5.97 3.15
N GLY A 134 -0.89 5.61 3.68
CA GLY A 134 -1.72 6.49 4.50
C GLY A 134 -1.05 6.96 5.79
N ILE A 135 -0.14 6.18 6.37
CA ILE A 135 0.60 6.54 7.58
C ILE A 135 1.92 7.23 7.22
N ILE A 136 2.62 6.72 6.20
CA ILE A 136 3.94 7.22 5.77
C ILE A 136 3.87 8.70 5.39
N PHE A 137 2.97 9.08 4.48
CA PHE A 137 2.91 10.44 3.96
C PHE A 137 2.70 11.52 5.04
N PRO A 138 1.68 11.44 5.90
CA PRO A 138 1.48 12.46 6.93
C PRO A 138 2.63 12.49 7.94
N LEU A 139 3.24 11.34 8.29
CA LEU A 139 4.39 11.31 9.19
C LEU A 139 5.62 11.98 8.59
N ILE A 140 5.95 11.71 7.31
CA ILE A 140 7.06 12.38 6.63
C ILE A 140 6.84 13.90 6.62
N PHE A 141 5.62 14.33 6.27
CA PHE A 141 5.34 15.76 6.20
C PHE A 141 5.33 16.44 7.57
N MET A 142 5.02 15.71 8.66
CA MET A 142 5.01 16.25 10.02
C MET A 142 6.37 16.23 10.70
N LEU A 143 7.08 15.09 10.67
CA LEU A 143 8.32 14.87 11.42
C LEU A 143 9.58 15.27 10.65
N GLY A 144 9.43 15.55 9.35
CA GLY A 144 10.55 15.83 8.47
C GLY A 144 11.26 14.56 8.00
N GLU A 145 12.08 14.73 6.98
CA GLU A 145 12.65 13.62 6.23
C GLU A 145 13.94 13.06 6.85
N GLU A 146 14.52 13.77 7.81
CA GLU A 146 15.76 13.37 8.51
C GLU A 146 15.59 12.07 9.30
N LYS A 147 14.39 11.82 9.83
CA LYS A 147 14.05 10.61 10.60
C LYS A 147 13.31 9.58 9.76
N SER A 148 13.55 9.62 8.45
CA SER A 148 12.85 8.78 7.49
C SER A 148 12.86 7.31 7.95
N ASP A 149 14.02 6.71 8.21
CA ASP A 149 14.08 5.26 8.53
C ASP A 149 13.23 4.89 9.77
N PHE A 150 13.19 5.76 10.79
CA PHE A 150 12.33 5.58 11.96
C PHE A 150 10.83 5.64 11.59
N ILE A 151 10.46 6.57 10.70
CA ILE A 151 9.08 6.70 10.19
C ILE A 151 8.67 5.42 9.44
N LEU A 152 9.56 4.81 8.66
CA LEU A 152 9.28 3.56 7.97
C LEU A 152 8.97 2.43 8.96
N PHE A 153 9.83 2.20 9.96
CA PHE A 153 9.59 1.16 10.96
C PHE A 153 8.31 1.40 11.76
N LEU A 154 8.07 2.66 12.15
CA LEU A 154 6.85 3.05 12.85
C LEU A 154 5.61 2.79 11.99
N SER A 155 5.67 3.13 10.70
CA SER A 155 4.58 2.91 9.75
C SER A 155 4.29 1.43 9.50
N LEU A 156 5.31 0.58 9.43
CA LEU A 156 5.17 -0.87 9.33
C LEU A 156 4.45 -1.44 10.56
N GLY A 157 4.86 -1.00 11.76
CA GLY A 157 4.23 -1.42 13.01
C GLY A 157 2.76 -1.02 13.07
N PHE A 158 2.44 0.24 12.80
CA PHE A 158 1.04 0.70 12.78
C PHE A 158 0.21 0.06 11.68
N MET A 159 0.78 -0.15 10.49
CA MET A 159 0.09 -0.86 9.41
C MET A 159 -0.29 -2.27 9.84
N ALA A 160 0.67 -3.04 10.38
CA ALA A 160 0.41 -4.40 10.86
C ALA A 160 -0.67 -4.41 11.95
N LEU A 161 -0.66 -3.44 12.86
CA LEU A 161 -1.65 -3.31 13.93
C LEU A 161 -3.05 -3.00 13.36
N ILE A 162 -3.17 -2.02 12.46
CA ILE A 162 -4.46 -1.62 11.86
C ILE A 162 -5.02 -2.74 10.99
N VAL A 163 -4.20 -3.38 10.16
CA VAL A 163 -4.64 -4.48 9.28
C VAL A 163 -5.14 -5.66 10.12
N ASN A 164 -4.43 -6.03 11.20
CA ASN A 164 -4.89 -7.09 12.10
C ASN A 164 -6.16 -6.69 12.87
N LEU A 165 -6.27 -5.45 13.35
CA LEU A 165 -7.49 -4.96 14.02
C LEU A 165 -8.70 -5.00 13.07
N VAL A 166 -8.54 -4.56 11.83
CA VAL A 166 -9.61 -4.61 10.83
C VAL A 166 -9.98 -6.06 10.50
N ARG A 167 -8.99 -6.94 10.34
CA ARG A 167 -9.23 -8.37 10.07
C ARG A 167 -10.02 -9.02 11.22
N VAL A 168 -9.51 -8.95 12.44
CA VAL A 168 -10.14 -9.56 13.62
C VAL A 168 -11.50 -8.91 13.90
N GLY A 169 -11.61 -7.60 13.74
CA GLY A 169 -12.86 -6.88 13.90
C GLY A 169 -13.92 -7.37 12.92
N VAL A 170 -13.60 -7.46 11.64
CA VAL A 170 -14.53 -7.96 10.61
C VAL A 170 -14.91 -9.43 10.87
N GLU A 171 -13.96 -10.29 11.23
CA GLU A 171 -14.23 -11.69 11.61
C GLU A 171 -15.21 -11.75 12.80
N HIS A 172 -14.94 -11.01 13.88
CA HIS A 172 -15.77 -10.98 15.09
C HIS A 172 -17.16 -10.38 14.86
N PHE A 173 -17.28 -9.34 14.04
CA PHE A 173 -18.57 -8.72 13.72
C PHE A 173 -19.49 -9.68 12.97
N ILE A 174 -18.95 -10.54 12.11
CA ILE A 174 -19.77 -11.43 11.29
C ILE A 174 -20.16 -12.71 12.04
N GLU A 175 -19.35 -13.16 13.01
CA GLU A 175 -19.69 -14.28 13.89
C GLU A 175 -20.84 -13.97 14.88
N GLN A 176 -21.33 -12.73 14.93
CA GLN A 176 -22.43 -12.36 15.81
C GLN A 176 -23.76 -13.02 15.36
N PRO A 177 -24.54 -13.60 16.29
CA PRO A 177 -25.75 -14.37 15.98
C PRO A 177 -26.87 -13.62 15.21
N PRO A 178 -27.08 -12.29 15.32
CA PRO A 178 -28.09 -11.62 14.49
C PRO A 178 -27.72 -11.52 13.00
N LEU A 179 -26.43 -11.58 12.64
CA LEU A 179 -25.96 -11.45 11.26
C LEU A 179 -25.90 -12.79 10.52
N LEU A 180 -25.72 -13.90 11.25
CA LEU A 180 -25.87 -15.26 10.71
C LEU A 180 -27.26 -15.51 10.11
N LYS A 181 -28.30 -14.82 10.61
CA LYS A 181 -29.68 -14.89 10.08
C LYS A 181 -29.87 -14.22 8.73
N PHE A 182 -29.01 -13.27 8.35
CA PHE A 182 -29.13 -12.56 7.07
C PHE A 182 -28.56 -13.36 5.89
N ASN A 183 -28.01 -14.56 6.13
CA ASN A 183 -27.42 -15.42 5.09
C ASN A 183 -26.43 -14.62 4.20
N LEU A 184 -25.71 -13.66 4.82
CA LEU A 184 -24.68 -12.89 4.12
C LEU A 184 -23.55 -13.85 3.84
N ASP A 185 -23.31 -14.10 2.56
CA ASP A 185 -22.22 -14.97 2.15
C ASP A 185 -20.91 -14.30 2.58
N LEU A 186 -20.33 -14.83 3.66
CA LEU A 186 -19.13 -14.35 4.35
C LEU A 186 -17.96 -14.10 3.39
N LEU A 187 -17.89 -14.92 2.33
CA LEU A 187 -16.89 -14.86 1.29
C LEU A 187 -17.04 -13.66 0.35
N ILE A 188 -18.26 -13.17 0.14
CA ILE A 188 -18.56 -12.13 -0.85
C ILE A 188 -18.41 -10.74 -0.24
N HIS A 189 -18.88 -10.52 0.99
CA HIS A 189 -18.99 -9.18 1.57
C HIS A 189 -17.72 -8.67 2.26
N VAL A 190 -16.93 -9.54 2.89
CA VAL A 190 -15.69 -9.18 3.59
C VAL A 190 -14.70 -8.39 2.72
N PRO A 191 -14.42 -8.80 1.47
CA PRO A 191 -13.48 -8.10 0.60
C PRO A 191 -13.92 -6.66 0.26
N PHE A 192 -15.23 -6.43 0.08
CA PHE A 192 -15.76 -5.08 -0.17
C PHE A 192 -15.56 -4.15 1.03
N ILE A 193 -15.71 -4.69 2.25
CA ILE A 193 -15.48 -3.93 3.49
C ILE A 193 -14.01 -3.52 3.58
N TYR A 194 -13.07 -4.42 3.27
CA TYR A 194 -11.63 -4.09 3.26
C TYR A 194 -11.29 -2.99 2.24
N ILE A 195 -11.84 -3.07 1.02
CA ILE A 195 -11.64 -2.01 0.02
C ILE A 195 -12.20 -0.67 0.52
N LEU A 196 -13.42 -0.66 1.06
CA LEU A 196 -14.05 0.58 1.53
C LEU A 196 -13.24 1.24 2.65
N ILE A 197 -12.81 0.46 3.64
CA ILE A 197 -11.97 0.94 4.76
C ILE A 197 -10.63 1.46 4.22
N SER A 198 -10.00 0.76 3.28
CA SER A 198 -8.72 1.15 2.70
C SER A 198 -8.78 2.52 1.99
N ILE A 199 -9.84 2.76 1.22
CA ILE A 199 -10.07 4.02 0.51
C ILE A 199 -10.33 5.15 1.51
N LEU A 200 -11.13 4.90 2.55
CA LEU A 200 -11.41 5.87 3.61
C LEU A 200 -10.12 6.30 4.32
N ILE A 201 -9.26 5.36 4.70
CA ILE A 201 -7.98 5.64 5.35
C ILE A 201 -7.07 6.47 4.44
N PHE A 202 -6.99 6.12 3.15
CA PHE A 202 -6.17 6.84 2.19
C PHE A 202 -6.68 8.27 1.93
N LEU A 203 -7.99 8.47 1.84
CA LEU A 203 -8.60 9.81 1.70
C LEU A 203 -8.40 10.67 2.94
N LEU A 204 -8.60 10.10 4.14
CA LEU A 204 -8.34 10.80 5.40
C LEU A 204 -6.87 11.22 5.49
N SER A 205 -5.96 10.33 5.11
CA SER A 205 -4.53 10.62 5.03
C SER A 205 -4.22 11.77 4.07
N TYR A 206 -4.85 11.82 2.90
CA TYR A 206 -4.65 12.92 1.95
C TYR A 206 -5.06 14.27 2.56
N VAL A 207 -6.20 14.31 3.25
CA VAL A 207 -6.70 15.54 3.89
C VAL A 207 -5.77 15.98 5.02
N THR A 208 -5.30 15.05 5.87
CA THR A 208 -4.37 15.38 6.96
C THR A 208 -3.03 15.86 6.43
N SER A 209 -2.45 15.18 5.44
CA SER A 209 -1.21 15.62 4.76
C SER A 209 -1.34 17.02 4.18
N LEU A 210 -2.48 17.33 3.55
CA LEU A 210 -2.74 18.66 3.00
C LEU A 210 -2.85 19.73 4.08
N ALA A 211 -3.49 19.42 5.21
CA ALA A 211 -3.59 20.31 6.35
C ALA A 211 -2.22 20.60 7.00
N ILE A 212 -1.35 19.59 7.11
CA ILE A 212 0.00 19.71 7.68
C ILE A 212 0.90 20.52 6.75
N TYR A 213 0.95 20.18 5.47
CA TYR A 213 1.85 20.81 4.51
C TYR A 213 1.47 22.26 4.19
N ARG A 214 0.20 22.66 4.37
CA ARG A 214 -0.23 24.05 4.25
C ARG A 214 0.31 24.94 5.38
N LYS A 215 0.58 24.37 6.56
CA LYS A 215 1.10 25.10 7.72
C LYS A 215 2.64 25.21 7.73
N LYS A 216 3.34 24.50 6.83
CA LYS A 216 4.79 24.62 6.71
C LYS A 216 5.15 25.92 6.02
N GLU A 217 5.99 26.71 6.68
CA GLU A 217 6.52 27.99 6.16
C GLU A 217 7.52 27.77 5.02
N PHE A 218 8.12 26.57 4.95
CA PHE A 218 8.96 26.10 3.85
C PHE A 218 8.46 24.73 3.40
#